data_AF-A0A9W8JWB9-F1
#
_entry.id   AF-A0A9W8JWB9-F1
#
_cell.length_a   1.000
_cell.length_b   1.000
_cell.length_c   1.000
_cell.angle_alpha   90.00
_cell.angle_beta   90.00
_cell.angle_gamma   90.00
#
_symmetry.space_group_name_H-M   'P 1'
#
loop_
_entity.id
_entity.type
_entity.pdbx_description
1 polymer ?
#
loop_
_entity_poly.entity_id
_entity_poly.type
_entity_poly.pdbx_seq_one_letter_code
_entity_poly.pdbx_strand_id
1 'polypeptide(L)'
;MRVPTDGGLLRNYLDDPTWWGEIAGSTLQAAVAYRLVTAAPLLAREGVLLRESEISNYVQWAEDIRTIIGTGPHVTTEGIVTPAVNPLWWGDRTPFTTGSPEGNNFAVLMYAAWRDCVLAGVTGCTAPTV
;
A
#
# COMPACT_ATOMS: atom_id res chain seq x y z
N MET A 1 6.75 8.19 -4.48
CA MET A 1 5.94 8.16 -5.73
C MET A 1 5.25 9.52 -5.89
N ARG A 2 5.27 10.20 -7.05
CA ARG A 2 4.68 11.55 -7.24
C ARG A 2 3.34 11.49 -7.98
N VAL A 3 2.37 10.80 -7.40
CA VAL A 3 1.02 10.72 -7.97
C VAL A 3 0.07 11.45 -7.03
N PRO A 4 -0.87 12.29 -7.52
CA PRO A 4 -1.86 12.92 -6.67
C PRO A 4 -2.67 11.88 -5.88
N THR A 5 -2.80 12.08 -4.58
CA THR A 5 -3.57 11.22 -3.68
C THR A 5 -4.85 11.90 -3.21
N ASP A 6 -5.76 11.12 -2.64
CA ASP A 6 -6.93 11.60 -1.90
C ASP A 6 -6.88 11.00 -0.50
N GLY A 7 -6.82 11.83 0.54
CA GLY A 7 -6.58 11.35 1.91
C GLY A 7 -5.27 10.55 2.08
N GLY A 8 -4.29 10.74 1.18
CA GLY A 8 -3.05 9.97 1.14
C GLY A 8 -3.13 8.61 0.44
N LEU A 9 -4.32 8.17 0.01
CA LEU A 9 -4.52 6.96 -0.78
C LEU A 9 -4.50 7.26 -2.29
N LEU A 10 -4.14 6.26 -3.08
CA LEU A 10 -4.27 6.31 -4.54
C LEU A 10 -5.74 6.33 -4.93
N ARG A 11 -6.01 6.97 -6.07
CA ARG A 11 -7.32 6.92 -6.73
C ARG A 11 -7.38 5.70 -7.66
N ASN A 12 -8.57 5.18 -7.91
CA ASN A 12 -8.78 4.09 -8.88
C ASN A 12 -8.19 4.41 -10.26
N TYR A 13 -8.38 5.65 -10.73
CA TYR A 13 -7.69 6.20 -11.89
C TYR A 13 -6.83 7.38 -11.42
N LEU A 14 -5.51 7.24 -11.59
CA LEU A 14 -4.50 8.10 -10.97
C LEU A 14 -4.58 9.56 -11.40
N ASP A 15 -5.09 9.82 -12.59
CA ASP A 15 -5.18 11.12 -13.25
C ASP A 15 -6.58 11.73 -13.20
N ASP A 16 -7.59 11.02 -12.69
CA ASP A 16 -8.95 11.52 -12.55
C ASP A 16 -9.24 11.91 -11.09
N PRO A 17 -9.22 13.23 -10.75
CA PRO A 17 -9.39 13.71 -9.38
C PRO A 17 -10.81 13.53 -8.84
N THR A 18 -11.78 13.13 -9.68
CA THR A 18 -13.15 12.85 -9.26
C THR A 18 -13.29 11.47 -8.60
N TRP A 19 -12.24 10.64 -8.66
CA TRP A 19 -12.15 9.43 -7.84
C TRP A 19 -11.66 9.77 -6.43
N TRP A 20 -12.23 9.07 -5.46
CA TRP A 20 -11.81 9.08 -4.07
C TRP A 20 -10.64 8.11 -3.85
N GLY A 21 -9.97 8.25 -2.71
CA GLY A 21 -8.83 7.43 -2.31
C GLY A 21 -9.24 6.01 -1.94
N GLU A 22 -8.77 5.02 -2.68
CA GLU A 22 -9.19 3.62 -2.56
C GLU A 22 -8.11 2.73 -1.94
N ILE A 23 -8.55 1.75 -1.14
CA ILE A 23 -7.63 0.94 -0.32
C ILE A 23 -7.00 -0.22 -1.08
N ALA A 24 -7.63 -0.76 -2.12
CA ALA A 24 -7.17 -2.00 -2.75
C ALA A 24 -5.90 -1.76 -3.58
N GLY A 25 -5.93 -0.84 -4.53
CA GLY A 25 -4.75 -0.45 -5.30
C GLY A 25 -3.68 0.19 -4.43
N SER A 26 -4.06 1.04 -3.47
CA SER A 26 -3.12 1.61 -2.49
C SER A 26 -2.33 0.54 -1.73
N THR A 27 -3.01 -0.42 -1.11
CA THR A 27 -2.36 -1.49 -0.34
C THR A 27 -1.56 -2.43 -1.22
N LEU A 28 -2.07 -2.77 -2.41
CA LEU A 28 -1.34 -3.63 -3.34
C LEU A 28 -0.01 -2.98 -3.77
N GLN A 29 -0.05 -1.70 -4.13
CA GLN A 29 1.15 -0.97 -4.53
C GLN A 29 2.12 -0.81 -3.36
N ALA A 30 1.64 -0.59 -2.13
CA ALA A 30 2.47 -0.56 -0.94
C ALA A 30 3.13 -1.94 -0.67
N ALA A 31 2.38 -3.03 -0.85
CA ALA A 31 2.92 -4.39 -0.75
C ALA A 31 4.05 -4.64 -1.77
N VAL A 32 3.86 -4.18 -3.01
CA VAL A 32 4.89 -4.28 -4.05
C VAL A 32 6.12 -3.44 -3.71
N ALA A 33 5.94 -2.22 -3.21
CA ALA A 33 7.04 -1.35 -2.78
C ALA A 33 7.88 -2.02 -1.68
N TYR A 34 7.24 -2.56 -0.63
CA TYR A 34 7.93 -3.33 0.42
C TYR A 34 8.67 -4.54 -0.13
N ARG A 35 8.04 -5.33 -1.02
CA ARG A 35 8.69 -6.50 -1.63
C ARG A 35 9.88 -6.12 -2.48
N LEU A 36 9.76 -5.05 -3.27
CA LEU A 36 10.83 -4.56 -4.14
C LEU A 36 12.07 -4.17 -3.33
N VAL A 37 11.90 -3.38 -2.25
CA VAL A 37 13.03 -2.95 -1.42
C VAL A 37 13.62 -4.10 -0.61
N THR A 38 12.79 -5.04 -0.15
CA THR A 38 13.26 -6.25 0.54
C THR A 38 14.08 -7.15 -0.38
N ALA A 39 13.69 -7.25 -1.65
CA ALA A 39 14.39 -8.04 -2.66
C ALA A 39 15.61 -7.34 -3.27
N ALA A 40 15.87 -6.06 -2.94
CA ALA A 40 16.96 -5.27 -3.53
C ALA A 40 18.33 -5.97 -3.50
N PRO A 41 18.75 -6.66 -2.41
CA PRO A 41 20.03 -7.38 -2.39
C PRO A 41 20.08 -8.57 -3.37
N LEU A 42 18.96 -9.21 -3.66
CA LEU A 42 18.87 -10.29 -4.66
C LEU A 42 18.87 -9.70 -6.06
N LEU A 43 18.10 -8.64 -6.30
CA LEU A 43 18.03 -7.94 -7.58
C LEU A 43 19.40 -7.38 -8.00
N ALA A 44 20.20 -6.91 -7.04
CA ALA A 44 21.57 -6.45 -7.30
C ALA A 44 22.47 -7.56 -7.87
N ARG A 45 22.26 -8.82 -7.50
CA ARG A 45 23.00 -9.98 -8.05
C ARG A 45 22.63 -10.25 -9.51
N GLU A 46 21.41 -9.90 -9.90
CA GLU A 46 20.89 -9.98 -11.26
C GLU A 46 21.18 -8.69 -12.07
N GLY A 47 21.99 -7.77 -11.54
CA GLY A 47 22.37 -6.53 -12.22
C GLY A 47 21.35 -5.38 -12.11
N VAL A 48 20.28 -5.54 -11.33
CA VAL A 48 19.28 -4.49 -11.07
C VAL A 48 19.63 -3.76 -9.78
N LEU A 49 20.12 -2.52 -9.92
CA LEU A 49 20.54 -1.68 -8.80
C LEU A 49 19.48 -0.62 -8.48
N LEU A 50 18.94 -0.67 -7.27
CA LEU A 50 18.14 0.42 -6.71
C LEU A 50 19.07 1.36 -5.92
N ARG A 51 18.95 2.66 -6.16
CA ARG A 51 19.67 3.67 -5.37
C ARG A 51 19.05 3.77 -3.98
N GLU A 52 19.85 4.16 -2.99
CA GLU A 52 19.36 4.36 -1.61
C GLU A 52 18.21 5.37 -1.53
N SER A 53 18.24 6.41 -2.38
CA SER A 53 17.16 7.39 -2.47
C SER A 53 15.88 6.79 -3.05
N GLU A 54 15.97 5.82 -3.95
CA GLU A 54 14.81 5.10 -4.49
C GLU A 54 14.22 4.17 -3.45
N ILE A 55 15.08 3.42 -2.75
CA ILE A 55 14.67 2.57 -1.61
C ILE A 55 13.94 3.41 -0.56
N SER A 56 14.55 4.50 -0.11
CA SER A 56 13.95 5.42 0.87
C SER A 56 12.59 5.96 0.39
N ASN A 57 12.48 6.35 -0.89
CA ASN A 57 11.23 6.84 -1.45
C ASN A 57 10.12 5.77 -1.53
N TYR A 58 10.48 4.52 -1.81
CA TYR A 58 9.52 3.41 -1.83
C TYR A 58 9.08 3.03 -0.42
N VAL A 59 10.02 2.94 0.52
CA VAL A 59 9.73 2.65 1.93
C VAL A 59 8.83 3.72 2.52
N GLN A 60 9.19 5.00 2.39
CA GLN A 60 8.39 6.10 2.94
C GLN A 60 6.95 6.07 2.42
N TRP A 61 6.79 5.91 1.11
CA TRP A 61 5.47 5.88 0.50
C TRP A 61 4.63 4.68 0.99
N ALA A 62 5.25 3.51 1.15
CA ALA A 62 4.56 2.33 1.67
C ALA A 62 4.21 2.46 3.17
N GLU A 63 5.10 3.06 3.97
CA GLU A 63 4.84 3.39 5.39
C GLU A 63 3.70 4.39 5.55
N ASP A 64 3.62 5.41 4.69
CA ASP A 64 2.54 6.39 4.71
C ASP A 64 1.18 5.70 4.50
N ILE A 65 1.06 4.84 3.47
CA ILE A 65 -0.15 4.06 3.20
C ILE A 65 -0.49 3.13 4.39
N ARG A 66 0.49 2.39 4.89
CA ARG A 66 0.29 1.47 6.02
C ARG A 66 -0.17 2.21 7.27
N THR A 67 0.38 3.39 7.53
CA THR A 67 0.01 4.25 8.67
C THR A 67 -1.39 4.81 8.52
N ILE A 68 -1.74 5.32 7.34
CA ILE A 68 -3.10 5.81 7.04
C ILE A 68 -4.12 4.71 7.31
N ILE A 69 -3.86 3.49 6.84
CA ILE A 69 -4.80 2.37 7.01
C ILE A 69 -4.88 1.92 8.47
N GLY A 70 -3.74 1.83 9.15
CA GLY A 70 -3.66 1.34 10.53
C GLY A 70 -4.14 2.33 11.60
N THR A 71 -4.20 3.63 11.29
CA THR A 71 -4.61 4.68 12.25
C THR A 71 -5.89 5.41 11.86
N GLY A 72 -6.30 5.32 10.59
CA GLY A 72 -7.52 5.93 10.07
C GLY A 72 -8.75 5.01 10.16
N PRO A 73 -9.90 5.46 9.65
CA PRO A 73 -11.16 4.71 9.66
C PRO A 73 -11.22 3.63 8.54
N HIS A 74 -10.07 3.13 8.10
CA HIS A 74 -9.96 2.26 6.93
C HIS A 74 -10.04 0.78 7.26
N VAL A 75 -10.00 0.41 8.54
CA VAL A 75 -10.26 -0.94 9.03
C VAL A 75 -11.38 -0.84 10.05
N THR A 76 -12.54 -1.44 9.74
CA THR A 76 -13.69 -1.42 10.66
C THR A 76 -13.43 -2.31 11.88
N THR A 77 -14.31 -2.23 12.87
CA THR A 77 -14.29 -3.10 14.06
C THR A 77 -14.43 -4.59 13.72
N GLU A 78 -15.03 -4.91 12.58
CA GLU A 78 -15.19 -6.27 12.04
C GLU A 78 -13.98 -6.70 11.19
N GLY A 79 -12.98 -5.83 11.02
CA GLY A 79 -11.80 -6.11 10.19
C GLY A 79 -12.03 -5.91 8.69
N ILE A 80 -13.07 -5.18 8.29
CA ILE A 80 -13.33 -4.86 6.89
C ILE A 80 -12.42 -3.71 6.46
N VAL A 81 -11.72 -3.86 5.33
CA VAL A 81 -10.87 -2.78 4.79
C VAL A 81 -11.67 -1.95 3.79
N THR A 82 -11.67 -0.62 3.96
CA THR A 82 -12.59 0.29 3.28
C THR A 82 -12.01 1.70 3.07
N PRO A 83 -12.45 2.47 2.06
CA PRO A 83 -13.31 2.10 0.93
C PRO A 83 -12.54 1.44 -0.21
N ALA A 84 -13.19 0.50 -0.91
CA ALA A 84 -12.64 -0.20 -2.07
C ALA A 84 -13.53 0.01 -3.30
N VAL A 85 -12.95 -0.08 -4.49
CA VAL A 85 -13.71 -0.02 -5.75
C VAL A 85 -14.55 -1.29 -5.85
N ASN A 86 -15.75 -1.18 -6.43
CA ASN A 86 -16.57 -2.36 -6.69
C ASN A 86 -15.95 -3.19 -7.83
N PRO A 87 -15.41 -4.40 -7.57
CA PRO A 87 -14.72 -5.17 -8.61
C PRO A 87 -15.67 -5.71 -9.69
N LEU A 88 -16.96 -5.83 -9.38
CA LEU A 88 -17.98 -6.26 -10.34
C LEU A 88 -18.50 -5.10 -11.21
N TRP A 89 -18.19 -3.85 -10.82
CA TRP A 89 -18.56 -2.66 -11.55
C TRP A 89 -17.55 -1.52 -11.27
N TRP A 90 -16.36 -1.63 -11.86
CA TRP A 90 -15.21 -0.75 -11.58
C TRP A 90 -15.40 0.73 -11.96
N GLY A 91 -16.50 1.06 -12.64
CA GLY A 91 -16.91 2.44 -12.94
C GLY A 91 -17.87 3.05 -11.92
N ASP A 92 -18.34 2.28 -10.94
CA ASP A 92 -19.20 2.76 -9.87
C ASP A 92 -18.45 3.81 -9.03
N ARG A 93 -19.04 4.99 -8.91
CA ARG A 93 -18.47 6.10 -8.13
C ARG A 93 -18.85 6.03 -6.65
N THR A 94 -19.76 5.13 -6.28
CA THR A 94 -20.15 4.88 -4.90
C THR A 94 -19.05 4.07 -4.20
N PRO A 95 -18.44 4.59 -3.12
CA PRO A 95 -17.44 3.83 -2.38
C PRO A 95 -18.01 2.52 -1.84
N PHE A 96 -17.35 1.40 -2.09
CA PHE A 96 -17.76 0.11 -1.54
C PHE A 96 -17.16 -0.08 -0.15
N THR A 97 -18.02 -0.23 0.85
CA THR A 97 -17.61 -0.20 2.27
C THR A 97 -17.96 -1.46 3.06
N THR A 98 -18.72 -2.38 2.47
CA THR A 98 -19.18 -3.62 3.12
C THR A 98 -18.24 -4.80 2.93
N GLY A 99 -17.07 -4.57 2.32
CA GLY A 99 -15.98 -5.53 2.20
C GLY A 99 -15.71 -5.97 0.77
N SER A 100 -14.51 -5.67 0.30
CA SER A 100 -13.97 -6.17 -0.97
C SER A 100 -12.96 -7.29 -0.67
N PRO A 101 -13.12 -8.50 -1.26
CA PRO A 101 -12.12 -9.56 -1.13
C PRO A 101 -10.72 -9.10 -1.55
N GLU A 102 -10.62 -8.27 -2.58
CA GLU A 102 -9.35 -7.68 -3.03
C GLU A 102 -8.79 -6.75 -1.96
N GLY A 103 -9.61 -5.86 -1.42
CA GLY A 103 -9.19 -4.89 -0.41
C GLY A 103 -8.64 -5.55 0.86
N ASN A 104 -9.36 -6.51 1.41
CA ASN A 104 -8.93 -7.27 2.58
C ASN A 104 -7.67 -8.10 2.28
N ASN A 105 -7.60 -8.79 1.14
CA ASN A 105 -6.44 -9.57 0.74
C ASN A 105 -5.19 -8.69 0.59
N PHE A 106 -5.31 -7.57 -0.13
CA PHE A 106 -4.17 -6.70 -0.41
C PHE A 106 -3.65 -5.99 0.84
N ALA A 107 -4.52 -5.66 1.81
CA ALA A 107 -4.08 -5.20 3.12
C ALA A 107 -3.25 -6.25 3.86
N VAL A 108 -3.65 -7.53 3.81
CA VAL A 108 -2.87 -8.64 4.39
C VAL A 108 -1.54 -8.82 3.66
N LEU A 109 -1.53 -8.77 2.32
CA LEU A 109 -0.29 -8.83 1.53
C LEU A 109 0.66 -7.68 1.87
N MET A 110 0.13 -6.47 2.03
CA MET A 110 0.91 -5.29 2.45
C MET A 110 1.51 -5.50 3.83
N TYR A 111 0.72 -5.94 4.80
CA TYR A 111 1.22 -6.16 6.16
C TYR A 111 2.28 -7.27 6.21
N ALA A 112 2.08 -8.36 5.48
CA ALA A 112 3.08 -9.42 5.37
C ALA A 112 4.38 -8.92 4.72
N ALA A 113 4.29 -8.15 3.63
CA ALA A 113 5.45 -7.58 2.97
C ALA A 113 6.20 -6.57 3.86
N TRP A 114 5.47 -5.74 4.62
CA TRP A 114 6.05 -4.85 5.61
C TRP A 114 6.82 -5.62 6.69
N ARG A 115 6.22 -6.67 7.25
CA ARG A 115 6.87 -7.50 8.26
C ARG A 115 8.17 -8.10 7.73
N ASP A 116 8.15 -8.60 6.49
CA ASP A 116 9.35 -9.17 5.86
C ASP A 116 10.41 -8.09 5.61
N CYS A 117 10.01 -6.86 5.25
CA CYS A 117 10.90 -5.70 5.13
C CYS A 117 11.59 -5.34 6.45
N VAL A 118 10.83 -5.34 7.56
CA VAL A 118 11.36 -5.14 8.91
C VAL A 118 12.36 -6.23 9.28
N LEU A 119 12.02 -7.51 9.06
CA LEU A 119 12.89 -8.64 9.38
C LEU A 119 14.17 -8.67 8.54
N ALA A 120 14.11 -8.17 7.31
CA ALA A 120 15.28 -8.01 6.45
C ALA A 120 16.19 -6.82 6.86
N GLY A 121 15.78 -5.99 7.83
CA GLY A 121 16.55 -4.84 8.29
C GLY A 121 16.67 -3.73 7.26
N VAL A 122 15.70 -3.61 6.34
CA VAL A 122 15.68 -2.53 5.34
C VAL A 122 15.49 -1.19 6.06
N THR A 123 16.39 -0.24 5.83
CA THR A 123 16.33 1.11 6.41
C THR A 123 14.96 1.76 6.17
N GLY A 124 14.33 2.23 7.27
CA GLY A 124 13.03 2.89 7.25
C GLY A 124 11.84 1.95 7.50
N CYS A 125 11.96 0.64 7.25
CA CYS A 125 10.97 -0.35 7.67
C CYS A 125 11.14 -0.61 9.17
N THR A 126 10.26 -0.02 9.99
CA THR A 126 10.36 -0.08 11.46
C THR A 126 9.10 -0.67 12.09
N ALA A 127 9.29 -1.62 13.01
CA ALA A 127 8.23 -2.07 13.89
C ALA A 127 7.90 -0.97 14.92
N PRO A 128 6.61 -0.70 15.21
CA PRO A 128 6.26 0.11 16.36
C PRO A 128 6.86 -0.50 17.64
N THR A 129 7.43 0.33 18.49
CA THR A 129 7.80 -0.08 19.85
C THR A 129 6.50 -0.28 20.64
N VAL A 130 6.33 -1.49 21.18
CA VAL A 130 5.20 -1.85 22.05
C VAL A 130 5.41 -1.30 23.45
#